data_AF-A0A2T2VUX5-F1
#
_entry.id   AF-A0A2T2VUX5-F1
#
_cell.length_a   1.000
_cell.length_b   1.000
_cell.length_c   1.000
_cell.angle_alpha   90.00
_cell.angle_beta   90.00
_cell.angle_gamma   90.00
#
_symmetry.space_group_name_H-M   'P 1'
#
loop_
_entity.id
_entity.type
_entity.pdbx_description
1 polymer ?
#
loop_
_entity_poly.entity_id
_entity_poly.type
_entity_poly.pdbx_seq_one_letter_code
_entity_poly.pdbx_strand_id
1 'polypeptide(L)'
;MKQKNTPVQKPSLFFVNKDKEALFSKKNRALLSDPMDDNNPITVQVLGICSALAITVQLKPAIVMSISVLVVMAASNVIISLLRNLIPNRIRIIVQLVVVAAMVVLVDQVLKAFAYDVYKELSIFIGLIITNCIVMGRLEAFALANTPWKSFLDGIGNA
;
A
#
# COMPACT_ATOMS: atom_id res chain seq x y z
N MET A 1 -31.41 36.62 -16.15
CA MET A 1 -30.88 35.35 -15.62
C MET A 1 -29.55 35.05 -16.31
N LYS A 2 -28.41 35.25 -15.62
CA LYS A 2 -27.04 35.26 -16.19
C LYS A 2 -26.46 33.85 -16.32
N GLN A 3 -25.78 33.61 -17.44
CA GLN A 3 -25.04 32.41 -17.83
C GLN A 3 -23.78 32.14 -16.97
N LYS A 4 -23.33 30.87 -17.05
CA LYS A 4 -21.94 30.40 -17.35
C LYS A 4 -21.06 29.82 -16.21
N ASN A 5 -20.55 28.61 -16.53
CA ASN A 5 -19.18 28.10 -16.35
C ASN A 5 -18.89 27.05 -15.27
N THR A 6 -18.79 25.81 -15.75
CA THR A 6 -17.81 24.77 -15.41
C THR A 6 -16.57 25.28 -14.65
N PRO A 7 -16.20 24.71 -13.49
CA PRO A 7 -14.88 24.93 -12.92
C PRO A 7 -13.87 24.06 -13.67
N VAL A 8 -13.36 24.67 -14.74
CA VAL A 8 -12.03 24.56 -15.34
C VAL A 8 -11.00 23.73 -14.55
N GLN A 9 -10.47 22.70 -15.22
CA GLN A 9 -9.17 22.10 -14.95
C GLN A 9 -8.12 23.20 -14.71
N LYS A 10 -7.51 23.26 -13.52
CA LYS A 10 -6.25 23.97 -13.33
C LYS A 10 -5.11 22.97 -13.11
N PRO A 11 -4.17 22.89 -14.06
CA PRO A 11 -3.00 22.02 -13.99
C PRO A 11 -1.99 22.56 -12.97
N SER A 12 -1.15 21.68 -12.43
CA SER A 12 0.09 22.01 -11.72
C SER A 12 -0.01 23.13 -10.66
N LEU A 13 -0.47 22.80 -9.46
CA LEU A 13 -0.18 23.58 -8.25
C LEU A 13 0.75 22.76 -7.36
N PHE A 14 2.02 22.69 -7.78
CA PHE A 14 3.09 21.85 -7.24
C PHE A 14 3.72 22.41 -5.96
N PHE A 15 3.26 23.54 -5.42
CA PHE A 15 3.72 24.06 -4.12
C PHE A 15 2.66 24.97 -3.51
N VAL A 16 1.74 24.44 -2.69
CA VAL A 16 1.09 25.25 -1.64
C VAL A 16 1.00 24.42 -0.37
N ASN A 17 1.86 24.84 0.55
CA ASN A 17 1.85 24.60 1.98
C ASN A 17 0.42 24.64 2.56
N LYS A 18 -0.01 23.54 3.17
CA LYS A 18 -1.12 23.53 4.12
C LYS A 18 -0.69 22.67 5.31
N ASP A 19 -0.21 23.40 6.32
CA ASP A 19 -0.22 23.09 7.75
C ASP A 19 0.24 21.68 8.15
N LYS A 20 1.36 21.63 8.91
CA LYS A 20 1.76 20.42 9.64
C LYS A 20 0.61 19.97 10.54
N GLU A 21 -0.21 19.03 10.08
CA GLU A 21 -1.07 18.26 11.00
C GLU A 21 -0.14 17.50 11.94
N ALA A 22 -0.40 17.62 13.25
CA ALA A 22 0.42 16.99 14.28
C ALA A 22 0.52 15.47 14.05
N LEU A 23 1.74 14.95 14.18
CA LEU A 23 2.14 13.56 13.89
C LEU A 23 1.30 12.48 14.60
N PHE A 24 0.54 12.83 15.64
CA PHE A 24 -0.30 11.93 16.46
C PHE A 24 -1.68 12.50 16.83
N SER A 25 -2.40 13.13 15.88
CA SER A 25 -3.81 13.50 16.12
C SER A 25 -4.72 12.27 16.22
N LYS A 26 -5.82 12.33 17.01
CA LYS A 26 -6.75 11.20 17.30
C LYS A 26 -7.25 10.45 16.05
N LYS A 27 -7.35 11.13 14.89
CA LYS A 27 -7.70 10.52 13.59
C LYS A 27 -6.59 9.65 12.99
N ASN A 28 -5.31 9.98 13.22
CA ASN A 28 -4.17 9.17 12.75
C ASN A 28 -3.92 7.96 13.66
N ARG A 29 -4.32 8.05 14.95
CA ARG A 29 -4.36 6.90 15.86
C ARG A 29 -5.43 5.89 15.47
N ALA A 30 -6.59 6.35 14.99
CA ALA A 30 -7.64 5.47 14.45
C ALA A 30 -7.11 4.62 13.28
N LEU A 31 -6.34 5.20 12.35
CA LEU A 31 -5.71 4.42 11.26
C LEU A 31 -4.74 3.33 11.73
N LEU A 32 -4.17 3.46 12.94
CA LEU A 32 -3.32 2.45 13.57
C LEU A 32 -4.10 1.50 14.50
N SER A 33 -5.26 1.89 15.04
CA SER A 33 -6.04 1.09 15.98
C SER A 33 -7.27 0.39 15.38
N ASP A 34 -7.82 0.92 14.28
CA ASP A 34 -8.91 0.32 13.50
C ASP A 34 -8.61 -1.10 12.97
N PRO A 35 -7.36 -1.45 12.56
CA PRO A 35 -7.08 -2.83 12.14
C PRO A 35 -7.17 -3.87 13.27
N MET A 36 -7.14 -3.44 14.54
CA MET A 36 -7.24 -4.32 15.71
C MET A 36 -8.67 -4.46 16.26
N ASP A 37 -9.63 -3.68 15.75
CA ASP A 37 -11.02 -3.65 16.19
C ASP A 37 -11.93 -4.22 15.07
N ASP A 38 -13.07 -3.60 14.75
CA ASP A 38 -14.10 -4.17 13.86
C ASP A 38 -13.83 -4.06 12.34
N ASN A 39 -12.71 -3.47 11.89
CA ASN A 39 -12.40 -3.25 10.47
C ASN A 39 -11.12 -3.97 10.00
N ASN A 40 -10.88 -5.19 10.48
CA ASN A 40 -9.72 -5.98 10.05
C ASN A 40 -9.80 -6.33 8.54
N PRO A 41 -8.83 -5.92 7.70
CA PRO A 41 -8.81 -6.24 6.27
C PRO A 41 -8.84 -7.75 5.99
N ILE A 42 -8.27 -8.55 6.89
CA ILE A 42 -8.14 -10.01 6.71
C ILE A 42 -9.45 -10.72 7.06
N THR A 43 -10.06 -10.41 8.21
CA THR A 43 -11.26 -11.11 8.69
C THR A 43 -12.56 -10.55 8.10
N VAL A 44 -12.65 -9.24 7.86
CA VAL A 44 -13.91 -8.56 7.49
C VAL A 44 -14.00 -8.28 5.98
N GLN A 45 -12.87 -7.96 5.33
CA GLN A 45 -12.82 -7.72 3.88
C GLN A 45 -12.34 -8.94 3.07
N VAL A 46 -11.92 -10.02 3.75
CA VAL A 46 -11.42 -11.26 3.14
C VAL A 46 -10.26 -10.99 2.15
N LEU A 47 -9.43 -10.01 2.47
CA LEU A 47 -8.24 -9.66 1.69
C LEU A 47 -7.02 -10.42 2.24
N GLY A 48 -6.25 -11.09 1.36
CA GLY A 48 -4.99 -11.73 1.71
C GLY A 48 -5.07 -13.19 2.21
N ILE A 49 -6.24 -13.84 2.11
CA ILE A 49 -6.44 -15.22 2.57
C ILE A 49 -5.55 -16.25 1.83
N CYS A 50 -5.24 -16.00 0.56
CA CYS A 50 -4.42 -16.89 -0.28
C CYS A 50 -2.98 -17.00 0.25
N SER A 51 -2.36 -15.87 0.56
CA SER A 51 -1.03 -15.81 1.16
C SER A 51 -1.04 -16.32 2.60
N ALA A 52 -2.08 -16.01 3.37
CA ALA A 52 -2.20 -16.47 4.75
C ALA A 52 -2.24 -17.99 4.85
N LEU A 53 -3.02 -18.66 3.97
CA LEU A 53 -3.08 -20.12 3.92
C LEU A 53 -1.75 -20.74 3.46
N ALA A 54 -1.06 -20.11 2.51
CA ALA A 54 0.19 -20.63 1.96
C ALA A 54 1.37 -20.61 2.93
N ILE A 55 1.46 -19.62 3.83
CA ILE A 55 2.62 -19.45 4.73
C ILE A 55 2.51 -20.18 6.08
N THR A 56 1.44 -20.95 6.30
CA THR A 56 1.18 -21.64 7.58
C THR A 56 2.17 -22.77 7.91
N VAL A 57 2.97 -23.23 6.94
CA VAL A 57 3.83 -24.41 7.09
C VAL A 57 5.13 -24.12 7.86
N GLN A 58 5.67 -22.90 7.76
CA GLN A 58 6.95 -22.53 8.39
C GLN A 58 6.93 -21.10 8.94
N LEU A 59 7.36 -20.95 10.19
CA LEU A 59 7.37 -19.66 10.88
C LEU A 59 8.42 -18.68 10.33
N LYS A 60 9.59 -19.18 9.90
CA LYS A 60 10.69 -18.35 9.37
C LYS A 60 10.27 -17.51 8.14
N PRO A 61 9.77 -18.09 7.04
CA PRO A 61 9.33 -17.31 5.88
C PRO A 61 8.10 -16.46 6.18
N ALA A 62 7.21 -16.89 7.09
CA ALA A 62 6.04 -16.11 7.48
C ALA A 62 6.44 -14.74 8.08
N ILE A 63 7.40 -14.71 9.01
CA ILE A 63 7.86 -13.46 9.63
C ILE A 63 8.51 -12.54 8.59
N VAL A 64 9.39 -13.08 7.74
CA VAL A 64 10.08 -12.28 6.72
C VAL A 64 9.10 -11.74 5.68
N MET A 65 8.11 -12.54 5.29
CA MET A 65 7.05 -12.12 4.36
C MET A 65 6.21 -11.00 4.95
N SER A 66 5.75 -11.09 6.19
CA SER A 66 4.96 -10.03 6.85
C SER A 66 5.72 -8.71 6.92
N ILE A 67 7.01 -8.75 7.31
CA ILE A 67 7.85 -7.55 7.35
C ILE A 67 8.03 -6.96 5.93
N SER A 68 8.23 -7.82 4.93
CA SER A 68 8.39 -7.39 3.54
C SER A 68 7.12 -6.72 3.00
N VAL A 69 5.95 -7.33 3.24
CA VAL A 69 4.64 -6.78 2.82
C VAL A 69 4.37 -5.43 3.49
N LEU A 70 4.68 -5.27 4.77
CA LEU A 70 4.55 -4.01 5.49
C LEU A 70 5.35 -2.88 4.84
N VAL A 71 6.63 -3.13 4.55
CA VAL A 71 7.50 -2.13 3.91
C VAL A 71 7.02 -1.81 2.49
N VAL A 72 6.67 -2.83 1.71
CA VAL A 72 6.17 -2.67 0.33
C VAL A 72 4.85 -1.89 0.32
N MET A 73 3.91 -2.21 1.20
CA MET A 73 2.60 -1.58 1.25
C MET A 73 2.69 -0.13 1.71
N ALA A 74 3.49 0.16 2.74
CA ALA A 74 3.75 1.53 3.19
C ALA A 74 4.35 2.40 2.08
N ALA A 75 5.37 1.91 1.37
CA ALA A 75 6.00 2.64 0.27
C ALA A 75 5.08 2.79 -0.95
N SER A 76 4.39 1.72 -1.34
CA SER A 76 3.49 1.72 -2.51
C SER A 76 2.29 2.65 -2.30
N ASN A 77 1.74 2.71 -1.09
CA ASN A 77 0.64 3.62 -0.74
C ASN A 77 1.04 5.10 -0.92
N VAL A 78 2.27 5.47 -0.57
CA VAL A 78 2.80 6.83 -0.77
C VAL A 78 2.93 7.14 -2.25
N ILE A 79 3.54 6.23 -3.01
CA ILE A 79 3.78 6.41 -4.45
C ILE A 79 2.44 6.53 -5.20
N ILE A 80 1.47 5.67 -4.92
CA ILE A 80 0.15 5.73 -5.58
C ILE A 80 -0.65 6.97 -5.19
N SER A 81 -0.56 7.44 -3.94
CA SER A 81 -1.21 8.69 -3.53
C SER A 81 -0.66 9.92 -4.27
N LEU A 82 0.63 9.90 -4.63
CA LEU A 82 1.26 10.93 -5.48
C LEU A 82 0.85 10.80 -6.95
N LEU A 83 0.76 9.57 -7.47
CA LEU A 83 0.43 9.30 -8.87
C LEU A 83 -1.07 9.39 -9.18
N ARG A 84 -1.95 9.51 -8.18
CA ARG A 84 -3.43 9.42 -8.34
C ARG A 84 -4.02 10.33 -9.43
N ASN A 85 -3.44 11.52 -9.66
CA ASN A 85 -3.97 12.49 -10.63
C ASN A 85 -3.61 12.12 -12.09
N LEU A 86 -2.63 11.25 -12.30
CA LEU A 86 -2.16 10.84 -13.62
C LEU A 86 -2.83 9.54 -14.09
N ILE A 87 -3.55 8.83 -13.22
CA ILE A 87 -4.07 7.48 -13.48
C ILE A 87 -5.51 7.57 -14.01
N PRO A 88 -5.77 7.26 -15.31
CA PRO A 88 -7.13 7.12 -15.81
C PRO A 88 -7.76 5.81 -15.34
N ASN A 89 -9.07 5.83 -15.06
CA ASN A 89 -9.82 4.71 -14.45
C ASN A 89 -9.68 3.38 -15.20
N ARG A 90 -9.49 3.39 -16.52
CA ARG A 90 -9.40 2.18 -17.34
C ARG A 90 -8.14 1.33 -17.05
N ILE A 91 -7.04 1.94 -16.64
CA ILE A 91 -5.73 1.27 -16.47
C ILE A 91 -5.25 1.24 -15.02
N ARG A 92 -6.11 1.62 -14.07
CA ARG A 92 -5.74 1.84 -12.66
C ARG A 92 -5.08 0.63 -12.02
N ILE A 93 -5.71 -0.54 -12.15
CA ILE A 93 -5.23 -1.80 -11.56
C ILE A 93 -3.84 -2.15 -12.10
N ILE A 94 -3.62 -1.97 -13.41
CA ILE A 94 -2.35 -2.27 -14.07
C ILE A 94 -1.23 -1.39 -13.50
N VAL A 95 -1.48 -0.08 -13.34
CA VAL A 95 -0.48 0.85 -12.79
C VAL A 95 -0.13 0.51 -11.35
N GLN A 96 -1.12 0.19 -10.52
CA GLN A 96 -0.91 -0.18 -9.12
C GLN A 96 -0.05 -1.46 -8.98
N LEU A 97 -0.36 -2.49 -9.76
CA LEU A 97 0.40 -3.74 -9.75
C LEU A 97 1.85 -3.56 -10.22
N VAL A 98 2.09 -2.71 -11.23
CA VAL A 98 3.45 -2.41 -11.70
C VAL A 98 4.27 -1.68 -10.62
N VAL A 99 3.67 -0.72 -9.90
CA VAL A 99 4.35 -0.02 -8.80
C VAL A 99 4.70 -0.98 -7.67
N VAL A 100 3.76 -1.86 -7.29
CA VAL A 100 4.00 -2.88 -6.26
C VAL A 100 5.10 -3.84 -6.71
N ALA A 101 5.02 -4.37 -7.93
CA ALA A 101 6.02 -5.29 -8.47
C ALA A 101 7.43 -4.68 -8.46
N ALA A 102 7.56 -3.41 -8.86
CA ALA A 102 8.84 -2.71 -8.78
C ALA A 102 9.36 -2.60 -7.34
N MET A 103 8.48 -2.29 -6.38
CA MET A 103 8.87 -2.20 -4.96
C MET A 103 9.26 -3.55 -4.36
N VAL A 104 8.55 -4.63 -4.72
CA VAL A 104 8.87 -5.98 -4.27
C VAL A 104 10.21 -6.44 -4.85
N VAL A 105 10.51 -6.13 -6.11
CA VAL A 105 11.81 -6.45 -6.72
C VAL A 105 12.96 -5.72 -6.01
N LEU A 106 12.75 -4.49 -5.54
CA LEU A 106 13.77 -3.79 -4.73
C LEU A 106 14.04 -4.54 -3.42
N VAL A 107 13.00 -5.01 -2.74
CA VAL A 107 13.14 -5.82 -1.51
C VAL A 107 13.85 -7.15 -1.81
N ASP A 108 13.52 -7.80 -2.92
CA ASP A 108 14.18 -9.03 -3.37
C ASP A 108 15.70 -8.85 -3.54
N GLN A 109 16.12 -7.78 -4.22
CA GLN A 109 17.55 -7.48 -4.40
C GLN A 109 18.25 -7.19 -3.06
N VAL A 110 17.57 -6.50 -2.13
CA VAL A 110 18.11 -6.25 -0.79
C VAL A 110 18.31 -7.56 -0.03
N LEU A 111 17.32 -8.47 -0.05
CA LEU A 111 17.46 -9.77 0.61
C LEU A 111 18.60 -10.60 0.01
N LYS A 112 18.73 -10.58 -1.32
CA LYS A 112 19.80 -11.29 -2.02
C LYS A 112 21.20 -10.81 -1.63
N ALA A 113 21.34 -9.52 -1.32
CA ALA A 113 22.62 -8.92 -0.94
C ALA A 113 23.03 -9.20 0.51
N PHE A 114 22.08 -9.25 1.45
CA PHE A 114 22.38 -9.38 2.89
C PHE A 114 22.21 -10.80 3.45
N ALA A 115 21.31 -11.63 2.89
CA ALA A 115 20.97 -12.93 3.46
C ALA A 115 20.60 -13.96 2.36
N TYR A 116 21.63 -14.53 1.71
CA TYR A 116 21.47 -15.45 0.58
C TYR A 116 20.73 -16.75 0.93
N ASP A 117 20.95 -17.30 2.12
CA ASP A 117 20.27 -18.52 2.57
C ASP A 117 18.75 -18.31 2.72
N VAL A 118 18.36 -17.13 3.20
CA VAL A 118 16.97 -16.73 3.38
C VAL A 118 16.33 -16.42 2.02
N TYR A 119 17.06 -15.74 1.12
CA TYR A 119 16.63 -15.48 -0.25
C TYR A 119 16.24 -16.75 -1.03
N LYS A 120 16.98 -17.85 -0.86
CA LYS A 120 16.72 -19.10 -1.59
C LYS A 120 15.33 -19.69 -1.30
N GLU A 121 14.89 -19.59 -0.05
CA GLU A 121 13.54 -19.99 0.38
C GLU A 121 12.49 -18.93 0.01
N LEU A 122 12.86 -17.63 0.06
CA LEU A 122 11.95 -16.53 -0.24
C LEU A 122 11.66 -16.30 -1.72
N SER A 123 12.47 -16.86 -2.62
CA SER A 123 12.31 -16.63 -4.06
C SER A 123 10.92 -17.03 -4.59
N ILE A 124 10.27 -18.03 -4.00
CA ILE A 124 8.89 -18.42 -4.36
C ILE A 124 7.85 -17.45 -3.75
N PHE A 125 8.11 -16.94 -2.54
CA PHE A 125 7.17 -16.09 -1.81
C PHE A 125 7.04 -14.69 -2.42
N ILE A 126 8.01 -14.23 -3.20
CA ILE A 126 7.95 -12.97 -3.95
C ILE A 126 6.74 -12.90 -4.87
N GLY A 127 6.41 -13.99 -5.56
CA GLY A 127 5.22 -14.08 -6.40
C GLY A 127 3.93 -13.90 -5.59
N LEU A 128 3.87 -14.53 -4.41
CA LEU A 128 2.74 -14.43 -3.48
C LEU A 128 2.57 -13.03 -2.88
N ILE A 129 3.67 -12.28 -2.71
CA ILE A 129 3.63 -10.88 -2.27
C ILE A 129 3.04 -10.00 -3.37
N ILE A 130 3.47 -10.16 -4.63
CA ILE A 130 2.98 -9.37 -5.77
C ILE A 130 1.48 -9.59 -5.99
N THR A 131 1.02 -10.84 -5.88
CA THR A 131 -0.39 -11.21 -6.05
C THR A 131 -1.18 -11.14 -4.74
N ASN A 132 -0.66 -10.50 -3.70
CA ASN A 132 -1.38 -10.39 -2.44
C ASN A 132 -2.55 -9.40 -2.58
N CYS A 133 -3.77 -9.91 -2.39
CA CYS A 133 -4.98 -9.12 -2.50
C CYS A 133 -5.03 -7.96 -1.50
N ILE A 134 -4.38 -8.06 -0.33
CA ILE A 134 -4.36 -6.98 0.67
C ILE A 134 -3.69 -5.71 0.13
N VAL A 135 -2.57 -5.87 -0.58
CA VAL A 135 -1.80 -4.75 -1.11
C VAL A 135 -2.63 -4.02 -2.18
N MET A 136 -3.20 -4.76 -3.12
CA MET A 136 -4.05 -4.19 -4.16
C MET A 136 -5.32 -3.53 -3.57
N GLY A 137 -6.00 -4.21 -2.65
CA GLY A 137 -7.25 -3.72 -2.06
C GLY A 137 -7.07 -2.41 -1.29
N ARG A 138 -5.98 -2.26 -0.54
CA ARG A 138 -5.69 -1.04 0.22
C ARG A 138 -5.23 0.12 -0.67
N LEU A 139 -4.47 -0.16 -1.72
CA LEU A 139 -4.09 0.85 -2.71
C LEU A 139 -5.31 1.45 -3.42
N GLU A 140 -6.28 0.60 -3.78
CA GLU A 140 -7.49 1.05 -4.46
C GLU A 140 -8.47 1.78 -3.51
N ALA A 141 -8.71 1.22 -2.32
CA ALA A 141 -9.68 1.79 -1.38
C ALA A 141 -9.16 3.06 -0.68
N PHE A 142 -7.86 3.13 -0.36
CA PHE A 142 -7.33 4.18 0.52
C PHE A 142 -6.31 5.12 -0.14
N ALA A 143 -5.35 4.61 -0.92
CA ALA A 143 -4.28 5.44 -1.47
C ALA A 143 -4.77 6.45 -2.53
N LEU A 144 -5.82 6.12 -3.28
CA LEU A 144 -6.41 7.01 -4.30
C LEU A 144 -7.25 8.15 -3.71
N ALA A 145 -7.79 7.98 -2.50
CA ALA A 145 -8.69 8.94 -1.87
C ALA A 145 -8.00 9.87 -0.86
N ASN A 146 -6.82 9.51 -0.36
CA ASN A 146 -6.17 10.18 0.76
C ASN A 146 -4.81 10.81 0.40
N THR A 147 -4.36 11.73 1.26
CA THR A 147 -3.04 12.39 1.17
C THR A 147 -1.88 11.43 1.47
N PRO A 148 -0.68 11.65 0.90
CA PRO A 148 0.44 10.70 1.01
C PRO A 148 0.81 10.32 2.46
N TRP A 149 0.73 11.28 3.39
CA TRP A 149 1.04 11.03 4.80
C TRP A 149 0.03 10.08 5.48
N LYS A 150 -1.25 10.21 5.16
CA LYS A 150 -2.30 9.32 5.67
C LYS A 150 -2.19 7.94 5.03
N SER A 151 -1.85 7.88 3.74
CA SER A 151 -1.63 6.63 3.01
C SER A 151 -0.41 5.84 3.52
N PHE A 152 0.63 6.53 3.99
CA PHE A 152 1.76 5.88 4.66
C PHE A 152 1.36 5.22 5.99
N LEU A 153 0.65 5.96 6.85
CA LEU A 153 0.14 5.44 8.12
C LEU A 153 -0.80 4.24 7.90
N ASP A 154 -1.63 4.30 6.86
CA ASP A 154 -2.49 3.19 6.45
C ASP A 154 -1.70 1.93 6.06
N GLY A 155 -0.62 2.12 5.31
CA GLY A 155 0.25 1.04 4.85
C GLY A 155 1.03 0.36 5.98
N ILE A 156 1.27 1.06 7.09
CA ILE A 156 1.89 0.46 8.29
C ILE A 156 0.83 -0.23 9.16
N GLY A 157 -0.37 0.35 9.27
CA GLY A 157 -1.42 -0.17 10.14
C GLY A 157 -2.14 -1.41 9.59
N ASN A 158 -2.28 -1.54 8.27
CA ASN A 158 -3.17 -2.53 7.63
C ASN A 158 -2.45 -3.59 6.77
N ALA A 159 -1.13 -3.75 6.95
CA ALA A 159 -0.32 -4.70 6.17
C ALA A 159 -0.26 -6.12 6.78
#